data_AF-U4VEH8-F1
#
_entry.id   AF-U4VEH8-F1
#
_cell.length_a   1.000
_cell.length_b   1.000
_cell.length_c   1.000
_cell.angle_alpha   90.00
_cell.angle_beta   90.00
_cell.angle_gamma   90.00
#
_symmetry.space_group_name_H-M   'P 1'
#
loop_
_entity.id
_entity.type
_entity.pdbx_description
1 polymer ?
#
loop_
_entity_poly.entity_id
_entity_poly.type
_entity_poly.pdbx_seq_one_letter_code
_entity_poly.pdbx_strand_id
1 'polypeptide(L)'
;MRRVFDPGVVTKLSLIALGQAAGFSLDDIAGMFGPPDGQVSISRETLSAKADDLDRTIAHLAALRDGLRHAATCPAKSHMECPTFQRLMKVAASRSPRTPTGKR
;
A
#
# COMPACT_ATOMS: atom_id res chain seq x y z
N MET A 1 33.85 -15.67 2.48
CA MET A 1 33.46 -14.91 3.70
C MET A 1 31.96 -15.09 3.92
N ARG A 2 31.50 -15.52 5.10
CA ARG A 2 30.08 -15.73 5.44
C ARG A 2 29.68 -14.75 6.53
N ARG A 3 28.50 -14.13 6.40
CA ARG A 3 27.91 -13.31 7.48
C ARG A 3 27.25 -14.22 8.51
N VAL A 4 27.49 -13.97 9.79
CA VAL A 4 26.88 -14.65 10.93
C VAL A 4 26.09 -13.61 11.71
N PHE A 5 24.83 -13.92 12.04
CA PHE A 5 23.90 -12.98 12.66
C PHE A 5 23.33 -13.55 13.95
N ASP A 6 23.06 -12.66 14.90
CA ASP A 6 22.30 -12.96 16.11
C ASP A 6 20.82 -13.23 15.78
N PRO A 7 20.10 -14.10 16.51
CA PRO A 7 18.67 -14.34 16.30
C PRO A 7 17.81 -13.07 16.26
N GLY A 8 18.17 -12.02 17.02
CA GLY A 8 17.46 -10.74 17.01
C GLY A 8 17.48 -10.01 15.65
N VAL A 9 18.47 -10.31 14.80
CA VAL A 9 18.55 -9.75 13.44
C VAL A 9 17.40 -10.25 12.57
N VAL A 10 17.01 -11.52 12.71
CA VAL A 10 15.89 -12.09 11.94
C VAL A 10 14.60 -11.36 12.28
N THR A 11 14.32 -11.16 13.57
CA THR A 11 13.16 -10.40 14.05
C THR A 11 13.14 -8.98 13.49
N LYS A 12 14.30 -8.30 13.49
CA LYS A 12 14.43 -6.94 12.94
C LYS A 12 14.14 -6.92 11.43
N LEU A 13 14.67 -7.87 10.68
CA LEU A 13 14.40 -7.99 9.24
C LEU A 13 12.93 -8.28 8.94
N SER A 14 12.27 -9.11 9.77
CA SER A 14 10.83 -9.37 9.64
C SER A 14 10.00 -8.10 9.84
N LEU A 15 10.36 -7.25 10.80
CA LEU A 15 9.69 -5.97 11.02
C LEU A 15 9.90 -4.99 9.87
N ILE A 16 11.12 -4.93 9.33
CA ILE A 16 11.42 -4.13 8.13
C ILE A 16 10.56 -4.62 6.95
N ALA A 17 10.52 -5.92 6.71
CA ALA A 17 9.72 -6.51 5.65
C ALA A 17 8.22 -6.20 5.81
N LEU A 18 7.68 -6.28 7.04
CA LEU A 18 6.31 -5.88 7.33
C LEU A 18 6.07 -4.39 7.02
N GLY A 19 6.97 -3.51 7.46
CA GLY A 19 6.87 -2.08 7.19
C GLY A 19 6.86 -1.77 5.69
N GLN A 20 7.77 -2.39 4.93
CA GLN A 20 7.83 -2.23 3.47
C GLN A 20 6.55 -2.76 2.78
N ALA A 21 6.04 -3.91 3.21
CA ALA A 21 4.80 -4.47 2.68
C ALA A 21 3.57 -3.59 2.96
N ALA A 22 3.53 -2.93 4.13
CA ALA A 22 2.53 -1.91 4.45
C ALA A 22 2.75 -0.58 3.69
N GLY A 23 3.84 -0.44 2.94
CA GLY A 23 4.17 0.74 2.16
C GLY A 23 4.80 1.88 2.96
N PHE A 24 5.40 1.60 4.12
CA PHE A 24 6.28 2.57 4.79
C PHE A 24 7.58 2.75 4.02
N SER A 25 8.15 3.96 4.03
CA SER A 25 9.49 4.18 3.49
C SER A 25 10.56 3.61 4.43
N LEU A 26 11.79 3.43 3.92
CA LEU A 26 12.90 3.00 4.78
C LEU A 26 13.23 4.03 5.87
N ASP A 27 13.00 5.31 5.61
CA ASP A 27 13.18 6.38 6.61
C ASP A 27 12.11 6.31 7.70
N ASP A 28 10.84 6.07 7.35
CA ASP A 28 9.76 5.85 8.31
C ASP A 28 10.10 4.64 9.21
N ILE A 29 10.55 3.55 8.60
CA ILE A 29 10.93 2.31 9.29
C ILE A 29 12.16 2.54 10.18
N ALA A 30 13.16 3.29 9.70
CA ALA A 30 14.34 3.63 10.50
C ALA A 30 13.96 4.41 11.76
N GLY A 31 13.01 5.36 11.65
CA GLY A 31 12.48 6.12 12.78
C GLY A 31 11.70 5.28 13.80
N MET A 32 11.22 4.09 13.44
CA MET A 32 10.53 3.16 14.35
C MET A 32 11.49 2.37 15.25
N PHE A 33 12.78 2.32 14.91
CA PHE A 33 13.80 1.66 15.73
C PHE A 33 14.51 2.67 16.63
N GLY A 34 14.38 2.52 17.94
CA GLY A 34 15.12 3.35 18.89
C GLY A 34 16.62 3.04 18.91
N PRO A 35 17.51 4.04 19.11
CA PRO A 35 18.91 3.80 19.42
C PRO A 35 19.09 3.35 20.89
N PRO A 36 20.07 2.49 21.24
CA PRO A 36 20.86 1.55 20.43
C PRO A 36 20.35 0.09 20.49
N ASP A 37 19.42 -0.24 21.41
CA ASP A 37 19.06 -1.63 21.73
C ASP A 37 17.82 -2.17 21.01
N GLY A 38 17.36 -1.50 19.94
CA GLY A 38 16.41 -2.09 19.02
C GLY A 38 15.00 -2.29 19.56
N GLN A 39 14.63 -1.60 20.66
CA GLN A 39 13.22 -1.52 21.03
C GLN A 39 12.44 -0.80 19.95
N VAL A 40 11.44 -1.53 19.46
CA VAL A 40 10.50 -1.07 18.45
C VAL A 40 9.55 -0.11 19.13
N SER A 41 9.68 1.18 18.83
CA SER A 41 8.80 2.22 19.34
C SER A 41 7.90 2.70 18.21
N ILE A 42 6.90 1.88 17.86
CA ILE A 42 5.92 2.23 16.84
C ILE A 42 4.70 2.86 17.53
N SER A 43 4.37 4.09 17.14
CA SER A 43 3.13 4.74 17.55
C SER A 43 1.93 3.98 16.99
N ARG A 44 0.93 3.72 17.84
CA ARG A 44 -0.33 3.09 17.44
C ARG A 44 -1.08 3.96 16.43
N GLU A 45 -0.94 5.28 16.57
CA GLU A 45 -1.51 6.28 15.69
C GLU A 45 -0.90 6.18 14.28
N THR A 46 0.42 5.97 14.16
CA THR A 46 1.08 5.73 12.87
C THR A 46 0.56 4.46 12.19
N LEU A 47 0.37 3.38 12.95
CA LEU A 47 -0.18 2.13 12.42
C LEU A 47 -1.63 2.31 11.97
N SER A 48 -2.47 2.98 12.77
CA SER A 48 -3.86 3.27 12.42
C SER A 48 -3.95 4.12 11.16
N ALA A 49 -3.16 5.20 11.08
CA ALA A 49 -3.17 6.09 9.91
C ALA A 49 -2.73 5.35 8.63
N LYS A 50 -1.78 4.42 8.75
CA LYS A 50 -1.39 3.57 7.62
C LYS A 50 -2.48 2.57 7.24
N ALA A 51 -3.15 1.96 8.21
CA ALA A 51 -4.30 1.09 7.95
C ALA A 51 -5.40 1.85 7.19
N ASP A 52 -5.73 3.08 7.60
CA ASP A 52 -6.71 3.92 6.89
C ASP A 52 -6.29 4.21 5.43
N ASP A 53 -4.98 4.34 5.16
CA ASP A 53 -4.46 4.51 3.80
C ASP A 53 -4.56 3.25 2.95
N LEU A 54 -4.32 2.09 3.57
CA LEU A 54 -4.55 0.80 2.95
C LEU A 54 -6.04 0.60 2.64
N ASP A 55 -6.95 0.97 3.56
CA ASP A 55 -8.39 0.86 3.35
C ASP A 55 -8.87 1.72 2.18
N ARG A 56 -8.40 2.97 2.08
CA ARG A 56 -8.67 3.82 0.90
C ARG A 56 -8.18 3.18 -0.39
N THR A 57 -7.00 2.54 -0.35
CA THR A 57 -6.42 1.84 -1.50
C THR A 57 -7.24 0.61 -1.88
N ILE A 58 -7.65 -0.19 -0.90
CA ILE A 58 -8.48 -1.38 -1.08
C ILE A 58 -9.82 -0.99 -1.68
N ALA A 59 -10.49 0.04 -1.16
CA ALA A 59 -11.77 0.51 -1.67
C ALA A 59 -11.69 0.91 -3.15
N HIS A 60 -10.62 1.61 -3.53
CA HIS A 60 -10.37 1.97 -4.92
C HIS A 60 -10.12 0.74 -5.80
N LEU A 61 -9.22 -0.16 -5.38
CA LEU A 61 -8.91 -1.38 -6.14
C LEU A 61 -10.13 -2.32 -6.26
N ALA A 62 -10.98 -2.37 -5.23
CA ALA A 62 -12.24 -3.12 -5.25
C ALA A 62 -13.20 -2.53 -6.27
N ALA A 63 -13.40 -1.20 -6.28
CA ALA A 63 -14.22 -0.53 -7.28
C ALA A 63 -13.69 -0.79 -8.71
N LEU A 64 -12.37 -0.78 -8.89
CA LEU A 64 -11.76 -1.11 -10.18
C LEU A 64 -12.05 -2.56 -10.59
N ARG A 65 -11.76 -3.51 -9.71
CA ARG A 65 -12.00 -4.95 -9.90
C ARG A 65 -13.45 -5.23 -10.27
N ASP A 66 -14.39 -4.64 -9.53
CA ASP A 66 -15.82 -4.91 -9.71
C ASP A 66 -16.33 -4.31 -11.02
N GLY A 67 -15.84 -3.13 -11.41
CA GLY A 67 -16.12 -2.56 -12.73
C GLY A 67 -15.55 -3.39 -13.88
N LEU A 68 -14.32 -3.93 -13.75
CA LEU A 68 -13.72 -4.82 -14.75
C LEU A 68 -14.48 -6.15 -14.88
N ARG A 69 -14.87 -6.75 -13.76
CA ARG A 69 -15.72 -7.95 -13.75
C ARG A 69 -17.06 -7.70 -14.43
N HIS A 70 -17.68 -6.56 -14.17
CA HIS A 70 -18.92 -6.18 -14.85
C HIS A 70 -18.72 -6.01 -16.36
N ALA A 71 -17.67 -5.29 -16.78
CA ALA A 71 -17.38 -5.07 -18.19
C ALA A 71 -17.25 -6.39 -18.95
N ALA A 72 -16.61 -7.40 -18.35
CA ALA A 72 -16.40 -8.71 -18.97
C ALA A 72 -17.70 -9.48 -19.29
N THR A 73 -18.78 -9.24 -18.55
CA THR A 73 -20.08 -9.91 -18.76
C THR A 73 -21.17 -8.97 -19.26
N CYS A 74 -20.81 -7.74 -19.61
CA CYS A 74 -21.78 -6.71 -19.96
C CYS A 74 -22.43 -7.04 -21.32
N PRO A 75 -23.78 -7.07 -21.41
CA PRO A 75 -24.47 -7.34 -22.67
C PRO A 75 -24.54 -6.13 -23.62
N ALA A 76 -24.03 -4.97 -23.20
CA ALA A 76 -24.02 -3.76 -24.02
C ALA A 76 -23.24 -4.00 -25.32
N LYS A 77 -23.74 -3.47 -26.45
CA LYS A 77 -23.09 -3.60 -27.76
C LYS A 77 -21.71 -2.94 -27.80
N SER A 78 -21.49 -1.95 -26.93
CA SER A 78 -20.20 -1.30 -26.68
C SER A 78 -20.01 -1.03 -25.18
N HIS A 79 -18.82 -1.29 -24.66
CA HIS A 79 -18.48 -0.95 -23.27
C HIS A 79 -18.59 0.56 -22.98
N MET A 80 -18.46 1.40 -24.01
CA MET A 80 -18.63 2.85 -23.85
C MET A 80 -20.07 3.27 -23.57
N GLU A 81 -21.06 2.42 -23.87
CA GLU A 81 -22.47 2.66 -23.53
C GLU A 81 -22.81 2.15 -22.12
N CYS A 82 -21.93 1.38 -21.49
CA CYS A 82 -22.14 0.83 -20.15
C CYS A 82 -21.90 1.92 -19.08
N PRO A 83 -22.94 2.32 -18.31
CA PRO A 83 -22.79 3.34 -17.28
C PRO A 83 -21.81 2.94 -16.18
N THR A 84 -21.75 1.65 -15.85
CA THR A 84 -20.79 1.08 -14.89
C THR A 84 -19.35 1.26 -15.37
N PHE A 85 -19.10 1.00 -16.65
CA PHE A 85 -17.77 1.14 -17.24
C PHE A 85 -17.35 2.61 -17.33
N GLN A 86 -18.25 3.52 -17.71
CA GLN A 86 -17.96 4.95 -17.67
C GLN A 86 -17.64 5.45 -16.25
N ARG A 87 -18.34 4.93 -15.23
CA ARG A 87 -18.05 5.25 -13.82
C ARG A 87 -16.68 4.73 -13.41
N LEU A 88 -16.32 3.52 -13.83
CA LEU A 88 -15.00 2.92 -13.63
C LEU A 88 -13.88 3.81 -14.20
N MET A 89 -14.04 4.30 -15.43
CA MET A 89 -13.06 5.20 -16.06
C MET A 89 -12.85 6.48 -15.24
N LYS A 90 -13.92 7.06 -14.68
CA LYS A 90 -13.82 8.25 -13.81
C LYS A 90 -13.07 7.95 -12.51
N VAL A 91 -13.28 6.76 -11.93
CA VAL A 91 -12.55 6.31 -10.73
C VAL A 91 -11.06 6.11 -11.04
N ALA A 92 -10.71 5.55 -12.20
CA ALA A 92 -9.32 5.42 -12.61
C ALA A 92 -8.64 6.78 -12.82
N ALA A 93 -9.33 7.73 -13.47
CA ALA A 93 -8.79 9.06 -13.74
C ALA A 93 -8.58 9.90 -12.47
N SER A 94 -9.38 9.72 -11.42
CA SER A 94 -9.26 10.49 -10.18
C SER A 94 -8.05 10.11 -9.32
N ARG A 95 -7.39 8.98 -9.62
CA ARG A 95 -6.21 8.50 -8.89
C ARG A 95 -4.97 8.50 -9.80
N SER A 96 -4.65 9.66 -10.38
CA SER A 96 -3.34 9.85 -11.01
C SER A 96 -2.27 9.68 -9.92
N PRO A 97 -1.23 8.85 -10.14
CA PRO A 97 -0.23 8.57 -9.10
C PRO A 97 0.42 9.89 -8.67
N ARG A 98 0.33 10.21 -7.38
CA ARG A 98 1.23 11.19 -6.78
C ARG A 98 2.64 10.65 -6.93
N THR A 99 3.43 11.23 -7.82
CA THR A 99 4.87 11.01 -7.89
C THR A 99 5.43 11.16 -6.48
N PRO A 100 6.13 10.16 -5.93
CA PRO A 100 6.77 10.32 -4.64
C PRO A 100 7.84 11.39 -4.80
N THR A 101 7.62 12.55 -4.18
CA THR A 101 8.61 13.60 -4.06
C THR A 101 9.73 13.06 -3.17
N GLY A 102 10.75 12.48 -3.80
CA GLY A 102 12.01 12.19 -3.15
C GLY A 102 12.58 13.51 -2.63
N LYS A 103 12.64 13.66 -1.30
CA LYS A 103 13.41 14.74 -0.68
C LYS A 103 14.87 14.30 -0.63
N ARG A 104 15.72 15.19 -1.13
CA ARG A 104 17.18 15.15 -1.14
C ARG A 104 17.76 15.16 0.28
#